data_AF-A0A7J4L8E0-F1
#
_entry.id   AF-A0A7J4L8E0-F1
#
_cell.length_a   1.000
_cell.length_b   1.000
_cell.length_c   1.000
_cell.angle_alpha   90.00
_cell.angle_beta   90.00
_cell.angle_gamma   90.00
#
_symmetry.space_group_name_H-M   'P 1'
#
loop_
_entity.id
_entity.type
_entity.pdbx_description
1 polymer ?
#
loop_
_entity_poly.entity_id
_entity_poly.type
_entity_poly.pdbx_seq_one_letter_code
_entity_poly.pdbx_strand_id
1 'polypeptide(L)' 'MKKNKKHFHKKWEVSIIELSSSEGKRYKVTRSLPELHVSETKMFNSKKEARNKFNEWLS' A
#
# COMPACT_ATOMS: atom_id res chain seq x y z
N MET A 1 -37.04 -1.86 -13.86
CA MET A 1 -35.61 -1.75 -14.24
C MET A 1 -34.75 -2.27 -13.09
N LYS A 2 -34.12 -3.43 -13.24
CA LYS A 2 -33.17 -3.95 -12.23
C LYS A 2 -31.93 -3.06 -12.26
N LYS A 3 -31.68 -2.30 -11.20
CA LYS A 3 -30.45 -1.53 -11.03
C LYS A 3 -29.31 -2.53 -10.87
N ASN A 4 -28.53 -2.74 -11.93
CA ASN A 4 -27.29 -3.51 -11.84
C ASN A 4 -26.41 -2.81 -10.80
N LYS A 5 -26.26 -3.40 -9.60
CA LYS A 5 -25.27 -2.98 -8.63
C LYS A 5 -23.92 -3.15 -9.31
N LYS A 6 -23.33 -2.05 -9.80
CA LYS A 6 -21.92 -2.05 -10.20
C LYS A 6 -21.13 -2.52 -8.99
N HIS A 7 -20.60 -3.74 -9.05
CA HIS A 7 -19.60 -4.18 -8.11
C HIS A 7 -18.38 -3.28 -8.33
N PHE A 8 -18.26 -2.24 -7.52
CA PHE A 8 -17.10 -1.39 -7.53
C PHE A 8 -15.95 -2.29 -7.10
N HIS A 9 -15.08 -2.65 -8.05
CA HIS A 9 -13.81 -3.28 -7.73
C HIS A 9 -13.01 -2.23 -6.96
N LYS A 10 -13.14 -2.25 -5.64
CA LYS A 10 -12.43 -1.34 -4.73
C LYS A 10 -10.95 -1.53 -4.99
N LYS A 11 -10.31 -0.53 -5.58
CA LYS A 11 -8.89 -0.60 -5.94
C LYS A 11 -8.07 -0.22 -4.72
N TRP A 12 -7.25 -1.15 -4.25
CA TRP A 12 -6.20 -0.83 -3.29
C TRP A 12 -5.20 0.10 -3.95
N GLU A 13 -4.90 1.23 -3.31
CA GLU A 13 -3.79 2.09 -3.67
C GLU A 13 -2.59 1.69 -2.84
N VAL A 14 -1.41 1.59 -3.44
CA VAL A 14 -0.18 1.20 -2.75
C VAL A 14 0.88 2.27 -2.94
N SER A 15 1.57 2.66 -1.87
CA SER A 15 2.63 3.66 -1.85
C SER A 15 3.86 3.15 -1.11
N ILE A 16 5.05 3.63 -1.49
CA ILE A 16 6.32 3.34 -0.84
C ILE A 16 7.08 4.65 -0.62
N ILE A 17 7.56 4.88 0.60
CA ILE A 17 8.26 6.10 1.02
C ILE A 17 9.60 5.70 1.65
N GLU A 18 10.69 6.35 1.24
CA GLU A 18 12.01 6.24 1.88
C GLU A 18 12.10 7.27 3.02
N LEU A 19 12.42 6.80 4.22
CA LEU A 19 12.61 7.59 5.42
C LEU A 19 14.10 7.56 5.77
N SER A 20 14.74 8.73 5.76
CA SER A 20 16.12 8.86 6.25
C SER A 20 16.08 9.14 7.75
N SER A 21 16.70 8.28 8.55
CA SER A 21 16.87 8.44 9.99
C SER A 21 18.37 8.52 10.33
N SER A 22 18.71 9.03 11.52
CA SER A 22 20.08 9.03 12.06
C SER A 22 20.68 7.62 12.17
N GLU A 23 19.83 6.60 12.30
CA GLU A 23 20.19 5.18 12.37
C GLU A 23 20.24 4.47 11.00
N GLY A 24 19.98 5.20 9.90
CA GLY A 24 20.00 4.67 8.53
C GLY A 24 18.70 4.87 7.76
N LYS A 25 18.57 4.16 6.63
CA LYS A 25 17.40 4.25 5.74
C LYS A 25 16.33 3.23 6.15
N ARG A 26 15.10 3.70 6.32
CA ARG A 26 13.90 2.85 6.48
C ARG A 26 12.95 3.08 5.33
N TYR A 27 12.10 2.10 5.05
CA TYR A 27 11.15 2.14 3.94
C TYR A 27 9.77 1.83 4.49
N LYS A 28 8.81 2.72 4.24
CA LYS A 28 7.42 2.57 4.65
C LYS A 28 6.58 2.24 3.43
N VAL A 29 5.91 1.09 3.44
CA VAL A 29 4.96 0.66 2.41
C VAL A 29 3.56 0.76 2.99
N THR A 30 2.67 1.48 2.32
CA THR A 30 1.29 1.69 2.76
C THR A 30 0.33 1.29 1.66
N ARG A 31 -0.66 0.44 1.97
CA ARG A 31 -1.82 0.22 1.09
C ARG A 31 -3.07 0.82 1.71
N SER A 32 -3.89 1.48 0.90
CA SER A 32 -5.11 2.15 1.34
C SER A 32 -6.30 1.82 0.45
N LEU A 33 -7.47 1.74 1.07
CA LEU A 33 -8.78 1.78 0.41
C LEU A 33 -9.47 3.07 0.84
N PRO A 34 -9.40 4.15 0.03
CA PRO A 34 -9.98 5.44 0.38
C PRO A 34 -11.47 5.35 0.65
N GLU A 35 -12.19 4.57 -0.17
CA GLU A 35 -13.64 4.38 -0.05
C GLU A 35 -14.07 3.73 1.26
N LEU A 36 -13.17 2.97 1.90
CA LEU A 36 -13.43 2.33 3.19
C LEU A 36 -12.72 3.02 4.35
N HIS A 37 -11.93 4.07 4.08
CA HIS A 37 -11.05 4.71 5.07
C HIS A 37 -10.14 3.70 5.81
N VAL A 38 -9.74 2.62 5.12
CA VAL A 38 -8.85 1.58 5.67
C VAL A 38 -7.45 1.77 5.11
N SER A 39 -6.43 1.66 5.97
CA SER A 39 -5.03 1.63 5.55
C SER A 39 -4.24 0.58 6.32
N GLU A 40 -3.30 -0.06 5.64
CA GLU A 40 -2.32 -0.96 6.22
C GLU A 40 -0.92 -0.45 5.90
N THR A 41 -0.07 -0.35 6.94
CA THR A 41 1.31 0.14 6.83
C THR A 41 2.29 -0.93 7.28
N LYS A 42 3.37 -1.14 6.53
CA LYS A 42 4.53 -1.95 6.94
C LYS A 42 5.83 -1.15 6.78
N MET A 43 6.76 -1.35 7.71
CA MET A 43 8.07 -0.73 7.70
C MET A 43 9.16 -1.78 7.50
N PHE A 44 10.18 -1.42 6.73
CA PHE A 44 11.30 -2.29 6.38
C PHE A 44 12.62 -1.55 6.55
N ASN A 45 13.68 -2.28 6.85
CA ASN A 45 15.03 -1.72 6.93
C ASN A 45 15.78 -1.84 5.59
N SER A 46 15.25 -2.60 4.63
CA SER A 46 15.83 -2.78 3.29
C SER A 46 14.88 -2.35 2.18
N LYS A 47 15.43 -1.68 1.17
CA LYS A 47 14.70 -1.28 -0.05
C LYS A 47 14.13 -2.48 -0.80
N LYS A 48 14.89 -3.59 -0.81
CA LYS A 48 14.53 -4.82 -1.53
C LYS A 48 13.27 -5.44 -0.93
N GLU A 49 13.21 -5.55 0.39
CA GLU A 49 12.05 -6.10 1.10
C GLU A 49 10.81 -5.22 0.91
N ALA A 50 10.98 -3.90 1.02
CA ALA A 50 9.91 -2.95 0.80
C ALA A 50 9.34 -3.03 -0.63
N ARG A 51 10.22 -3.17 -1.63
CA ARG A 51 9.80 -3.30 -3.03
C ARG A 51 9.13 -4.64 -3.33
N ASN A 52 9.59 -5.73 -2.71
CA ASN A 52 8.91 -7.03 -2.80
C ASN A 52 7.49 -6.92 -2.22
N LYS A 53 7.32 -6.30 -1.05
CA LYS A 53 5.99 -6.11 -0.46
C LYS A 53 5.10 -5.22 -1.30
N PHE A 54 5.65 -4.15 -1.86
CA PHE A 54 4.94 -3.25 -2.76
C PHE A 54 4.41 -3.99 -4.00
N ASN A 55 5.26 -4.80 -4.65
CA ASN A 55 4.86 -5.60 -5.82
C ASN A 55 3.83 -6.69 -5.46
N GLU A 56 3.98 -7.32 -4.29
CA GLU A 56 3.01 -8.31 -3.76
C GLU A 56 1.62 -7.68 -3.59
N TRP A 57 1.54 -6.43 -3.15
CA TRP A 57 0.27 -5.72 -2.97
C TRP A 57 -0.31 -5.11 -4.24
N LEU A 58 0.49 -4.98 -5.30
CA LEU A 58 0.03 -4.53 -6.61
C LEU A 58 -0.48 -5.66 -7.51
N SER A 59 -0.09 -6.90 -7.23
CA SER A 59 -0.54 -8.11 -7.96
C SER A 59 -1.94 -8.53 -7.55
#